data_AF-A0A9W8CXH9-F1
#
_entry.id   AF-A0A9W8CXH9-F1
#
_cell.length_a   1.000
_cell.length_b   1.000
_cell.length_c   1.000
_cell.angle_alpha   90.00
_cell.angle_beta   90.00
_cell.angle_gamma   90.00
#
_symmetry.space_group_name_H-M   'P 1'
#
loop_
_entity.id
_entity.type
_entity.pdbx_description
1 polymer ?
#
loop_
_entity_poly.entity_id
_entity_poly.type
_entity_poly.pdbx_seq_one_letter_code
_entity_poly.pdbx_strand_id
1 'polypeptide(L)'
;MVDQMKAFIADNYPAPATPNFRAVSNYMWINREDCIHMSDMLKGNIVWTDEIKARVVDMCRKGMRYKDIGKQLSPNLSAAKVVA
;
A
#
# COMPACT_ATOMS: atom_id res chain seq x y z
N MET A 1 -4.27 12.68 -3.85
CA MET A 1 -5.12 11.60 -3.32
C MET A 1 -4.46 10.85 -2.17
N VAL A 2 -3.34 10.16 -2.39
CA VAL A 2 -2.61 9.44 -1.32
C VAL A 2 -2.20 10.37 -0.16
N ASP A 3 -1.68 11.55 -0.46
CA ASP A 3 -1.24 12.49 0.59
C ASP A 3 -2.40 13.14 1.34
N GLN A 4 -3.56 13.30 0.69
CA GLN A 4 -4.80 13.79 1.34
C GLN A 4 -5.35 12.76 2.32
N MET A 5 -5.36 11.48 1.94
CA MET A 5 -5.78 10.40 2.83
C MET A 5 -4.82 10.27 4.02
N LYS A 6 -3.51 10.38 3.80
CA LYS A 6 -2.51 10.40 4.89
C LYS A 6 -2.75 11.55 5.86
N ALA A 7 -2.92 12.76 5.36
CA ALA A 7 -3.19 13.94 6.19
C ALA A 7 -4.48 13.76 7.00
N PHE A 8 -5.57 13.38 6.33
CA PHE A 8 -6.85 13.13 7.00
C PHE A 8 -6.74 12.07 8.11
N ILE A 9 -6.04 10.96 7.84
CA ILE A 9 -5.84 9.91 8.85
C ILE A 9 -4.97 10.42 10.00
N ALA A 10 -3.88 11.16 9.72
CA ALA A 10 -3.00 11.70 10.75
C ALA A 10 -3.72 12.70 11.66
N ASP A 11 -4.58 13.55 11.10
CA ASP A 11 -5.29 14.59 11.82
C ASP A 11 -6.45 14.04 12.67
N ASN A 12 -7.13 12.99 12.21
CA ASN A 12 -8.35 12.47 12.85
C ASN A 12 -8.14 11.16 13.63
N TYR A 13 -7.06 10.43 13.35
CA TYR A 13 -6.74 9.14 13.99
C TYR A 13 -5.26 9.09 14.38
N PRO A 14 -4.80 9.95 15.31
CA PRO A 14 -3.44 9.88 15.82
C PRO A 14 -3.19 8.54 16.51
N ALA A 15 -1.96 8.02 16.40
CA ALA A 15 -1.60 6.74 17.00
C ALA A 15 -1.89 6.74 18.52
N PRO A 16 -2.47 5.65 19.08
CA PRO A 16 -2.66 4.32 18.48
C PRO A 16 -4.05 4.10 17.86
N ALA A 17 -4.82 5.15 17.58
CA ALA A 17 -6.18 5.01 17.09
C ALA A 17 -6.23 4.29 15.72
N THR A 18 -7.10 3.29 15.61
CA THR A 18 -7.35 2.61 14.33
C THR A 18 -8.23 3.50 13.45
N PRO A 19 -7.84 3.79 12.19
CA PRO A 19 -8.64 4.59 11.29
C PRO A 19 -10.03 3.98 11.03
N ASN A 20 -11.09 4.78 11.14
CA ASN A 20 -12.41 4.37 10.68
C ASN A 20 -12.50 4.58 9.16
N PHE A 21 -12.26 3.52 8.39
CA PHE A 21 -12.26 3.59 6.94
C PHE A 21 -13.60 3.99 6.31
N ARG A 22 -14.72 3.93 7.04
CA ARG A 22 -16.01 4.47 6.57
C ARG A 22 -16.01 6.01 6.58
N ALA A 23 -15.35 6.63 7.56
CA ALA A 23 -15.19 8.08 7.58
C ALA A 23 -14.18 8.52 6.51
N VAL A 24 -13.08 7.78 6.37
CA VAL A 24 -12.08 8.02 5.30
C VAL A 24 -12.71 7.88 3.92
N SER A 25 -13.53 6.85 3.67
CA SER A 25 -14.23 6.66 2.39
C SER A 25 -15.17 7.81 2.06
N ASN A 26 -15.92 8.29 3.06
CA ASN A 26 -16.81 9.43 2.90
C ASN A 26 -16.04 10.73 2.58
N TYR A 27 -14.91 10.96 3.25
CA TYR A 27 -14.05 12.12 3.00
C TYR A 27 -13.39 12.07 1.62
N MET A 28 -12.90 10.90 1.21
CA MET A 28 -12.19 10.71 -0.05
C MET A 28 -13.12 10.55 -1.26
N TRP A 29 -14.41 10.30 -1.05
CA TRP A 29 -15.37 9.92 -2.08
C TRP A 29 -14.94 8.67 -2.88
N ILE A 30 -14.42 7.66 -2.19
CA ILE A 30 -13.92 6.41 -2.77
C ILE A 30 -14.48 5.24 -1.96
N ASN A 31 -14.56 4.04 -2.54
CA ASN A 31 -14.98 2.86 -1.80
C ASN A 31 -14.10 2.61 -0.57
N ARG A 32 -14.73 2.10 0.50
CA ARG A 32 -14.05 1.75 1.75
C ARG A 32 -12.93 0.74 1.54
N GLU A 33 -13.15 -0.26 0.68
CA GLU A 33 -12.18 -1.32 0.42
C GLU A 33 -10.92 -0.78 -0.26
N ASP A 34 -11.08 0.14 -1.22
CA ASP A 34 -9.94 0.84 -1.83
C ASP A 34 -9.17 1.67 -0.80
N CYS A 35 -9.87 2.32 0.15
CA CYS A 35 -9.23 3.06 1.24
C CYS A 35 -8.41 2.13 2.16
N ILE A 36 -8.92 0.93 2.47
CA ILE A 36 -8.19 -0.08 3.24
C ILE A 36 -6.94 -0.52 2.45
N HIS A 37 -7.13 -0.88 1.19
CA HIS A 37 -6.05 -1.35 0.32
C HIS A 37 -4.94 -0.31 0.17
N MET A 38 -5.30 0.96 -0.06
CA MET A 38 -4.35 2.08 -0.11
C MET A 38 -3.61 2.27 1.22
N SER A 39 -4.31 2.16 2.36
CA SER A 39 -3.67 2.25 3.68
C SER A 39 -2.67 1.10 3.90
N ASP A 40 -3.03 -0.12 3.53
CA ASP A 40 -2.15 -1.28 3.67
C ASP A 40 -0.94 -1.17 2.77
N MET A 41 -1.12 -0.76 1.51
CA MET A 41 -0.03 -0.41 0.61
C MET A 41 0.88 0.64 1.25
N LEU A 42 0.33 1.72 1.81
CA LEU A 42 1.13 2.74 2.49
C LEU A 42 1.89 2.23 3.72
N LYS A 43 1.41 1.19 4.38
CA LYS A 43 2.13 0.55 5.51
C LYS A 43 3.17 -0.47 5.03
N GLY A 44 3.28 -0.72 3.72
CA GLY A 44 4.12 -1.79 3.18
C GLY A 44 3.54 -3.18 3.47
N ASN A 45 2.23 -3.26 3.66
CA ASN A 45 1.48 -4.50 3.75
C ASN A 45 0.87 -4.77 2.37
N ILE A 46 1.33 -5.84 1.73
CA ILE A 46 0.83 -6.25 0.43
C ILE A 46 0.23 -7.64 0.56
N VAL A 47 -0.92 -7.84 -0.05
CA VAL A 47 -1.51 -9.16 -0.24
C VAL A 47 -0.83 -9.82 -1.43
N TRP A 48 -0.09 -10.90 -1.20
CA TRP A 48 0.64 -11.61 -2.24
C TRP A 48 -0.28 -12.52 -3.08
N THR A 49 -0.91 -11.94 -4.10
CA THR A 49 -1.69 -12.68 -5.10
C THR A 49 -0.78 -13.30 -6.17
N ASP A 50 -1.28 -14.28 -6.90
CA ASP A 50 -0.55 -14.91 -8.02
C ASP A 50 -0.22 -13.89 -9.12
N GLU A 51 -1.09 -12.90 -9.33
CA GLU A 51 -0.84 -11.79 -10.25
C GLU A 51 0.36 -10.94 -9.79
N ILE A 52 0.42 -10.57 -8.51
CA ILE A 52 1.55 -9.80 -7.98
C ILE A 52 2.84 -10.62 -8.07
N LYS A 53 2.80 -11.92 -7.76
CA LYS A 53 3.96 -12.81 -7.91
C LYS A 53 4.42 -12.88 -9.37
N ALA A 54 3.51 -13.06 -10.32
CA ALA A 54 3.83 -13.08 -11.74
C ALA A 54 4.48 -11.76 -12.19
N ARG A 55 3.96 -10.63 -11.72
CA ARG A 55 4.52 -9.30 -11.99
C ARG A 55 5.92 -9.13 -11.39
N VAL A 56 6.17 -9.64 -10.18
CA VAL A 56 7.52 -9.66 -9.59
C VAL A 56 8.49 -10.48 -10.43
N VAL A 57 8.09 -11.68 -10.85
CA VAL A 57 8.91 -12.54 -11.72
C VAL A 57 9.24 -11.85 -13.03
N ASP A 58 8.27 -11.19 -13.67
CA ASP A 58 8.50 -10.41 -14.89
C ASP A 58 9.51 -9.26 -14.67
N MET A 59 9.38 -8.51 -13.58
CA MET A 59 10.32 -7.43 -13.24
C MET A 59 11.73 -7.97 -12.93
N CYS A 60 11.83 -9.11 -12.25
CA CYS A 60 13.10 -9.80 -12.03
C CYS A 60 13.75 -10.23 -13.35
N ARG A 61 12.97 -10.79 -14.28
CA ARG A 61 13.45 -11.17 -15.63
C ARG A 61 13.96 -9.97 -16.43
N LYS A 62 13.40 -8.79 -16.19
CA LYS A 62 13.87 -7.51 -16.76
C LYS A 62 15.11 -6.94 -16.06
N GLY A 63 15.69 -7.66 -15.08
CA GLY A 63 16.90 -7.27 -14.37
C GLY A 63 16.69 -6.21 -13.28
N MET A 64 15.45 -6.00 -12.84
CA MET A 64 15.14 -5.02 -11.79
C MET A 64 15.57 -5.54 -10.40
N ARG A 65 16.15 -4.66 -9.59
CA ARG A 65 16.54 -5.00 -8.21
C ARG A 65 15.32 -5.09 -7.31
N TYR A 66 15.33 -6.00 -6.34
CA TYR A 66 14.21 -6.19 -5.39
C TYR A 66 13.81 -4.92 -4.62
N LYS A 67 14.76 -4.01 -4.34
CA LYS A 67 14.47 -2.70 -3.74
C LYS A 67 13.60 -1.82 -4.64
N ASP A 68 13.86 -1.86 -5.94
CA ASP A 68 13.14 -1.05 -6.92
C ASP A 68 11.77 -1.68 -7.22
N ILE A 69 11.71 -3.02 -7.29
CA ILE A 69 10.45 -3.78 -7.34
C ILE A 69 9.58 -3.46 -6.14
N GLY A 70 10.15 -3.48 -4.94
CA GLY A 70 9.42 -3.17 -3.71
C GLY A 70 8.75 -1.81 -3.79
N LYS A 71 9.49 -0.78 -4.21
CA LYS A 71 8.94 0.58 -4.41
C LYS A 71 7.85 0.66 -5.47
N GLN A 72 7.90 -0.17 -6.53
CA GLN A 72 6.83 -0.21 -7.52
C GLN A 72 5.54 -0.83 -6.98
N LEU A 73 5.67 -1.80 -6.06
CA LEU A 73 4.53 -2.48 -5.46
C LEU A 73 3.93 -1.67 -4.30
N SER A 74 4.78 -1.08 -3.45
CA SER A 74 4.37 -0.12 -2.44
C SER A 74 5.54 0.81 -2.09
N PRO A 75 5.25 2.11 -1.85
CA PRO A 75 6.28 3.08 -1.50
C PRO A 75 7.05 2.70 -0.22
N ASN A 76 6.45 1.92 0.67
CA ASN A 76 7.02 1.54 1.96
C ASN A 76 7.27 0.02 2.09
N LEU A 77 7.20 -0.74 0.98
CA LEU A 77 7.55 -2.16 1.00
C LEU A 77 9.07 -2.34 1.10
N SER A 78 9.52 -3.09 2.09
CA SER A 78 10.93 -3.45 2.22
C SER A 78 11.33 -4.48 1.16
N ALA A 79 12.56 -4.37 0.65
CA ALA A 79 13.10 -5.32 -0.32
C ALA A 79 13.07 -6.77 0.21
N ALA A 80 13.26 -6.95 1.52
CA ALA A 80 13.22 -8.26 2.17
C ALA A 80 11.87 -8.97 2.02
N LYS A 81 10.75 -8.23 1.94
CA LYS A 81 9.43 -8.82 1.71
C LYS A 81 9.22 -9.30 0.27
N VAL A 82 10.05 -8.86 -0.68
CA VAL A 82 9.96 -9.22 -2.12
C VAL A 82 10.75 -10.49 -2.44
N VAL A 83 11.75 -10.82 -1.62
CA VAL A 83 12.64 -11.97 -1.84
C VAL A 83 12.00 -13.31 -1.41
N ALA A 84 10.86 -13.26 -0.72
CA ALA A 84 10.17 -14.41 -0.12
C ALA A 84 9.49 -15.33 -1.15
#